data_AF-A0ABD3APQ1-F1
#
_entry.id   AF-A0ABD3APQ1-F1
#
_cell.length_a   1.000
_cell.length_b   1.000
_cell.length_c   1.000
_cell.angle_alpha   90.00
_cell.angle_beta   90.00
_cell.angle_gamma   90.00
#
_symmetry.space_group_name_H-M   'P 1'
#
loop_
_entity.id
_entity.type
_entity.pdbx_description
1 polymer ?
#
loop_
_entity_poly.entity_id
_entity_poly.type
_entity_poly.pdbx_seq_one_letter_code
_entity_poly.pdbx_strand_id
1 'polypeptide(L)'
;MGDPSPLYTLDEALSAIGFGNFQALLLLYGALGWVAEAMELMILSFIGPALQSEWDLSSSKESLISTVVFAGMLIGAYLWGHISDNRGRKKGFLGAAVVNAGAGLLSAFSPNYVTLVTLRFVAGIGLGGGYLFTSWFLEFIPTSNRGSWMIIFSSFWTVGTICEASLAWIVMPRWGWRWLLILSSVPYFVVLLFYKLAPESPRYLCAKGRLREANNVLEKAAEINQMRLPSGILVSDQVHNGDDNFSPVEETYPLSSPRKDIYKPKRQSPSSFVLLFSHKFIRTTLLLWFLYFGNTFSYYGIILLTSELSSGKNKCGLITLHSEGSQDASLYMDVFITSLAELPGLVLSAIIVDRVGRKVSMVIMFALGFTLLLPLIAQQNGELTTTFLFGARMFISAAFTVACIYAPEVYPTDIRASAVGLTTSIGRIGGMICPLVAVKLVSECHQTAAVIMFLTMIFLSGLSVAFLPLETKGRDLSDSVDQPEAE
;
A
#
# COMPACT_ATOMS: atom_id res chain seq x y z
N MET A 1 -32.67 -42.44 -6.07
CA MET A 1 -32.51 -40.99 -5.90
C MET A 1 -31.60 -40.81 -4.71
N GLY A 2 -30.30 -40.67 -4.94
CA GLY A 2 -29.38 -40.29 -3.85
C GLY A 2 -29.56 -38.80 -3.59
N ASP A 3 -29.75 -38.41 -2.33
CA ASP A 3 -29.76 -36.99 -1.96
C ASP A 3 -28.49 -36.33 -2.50
N PRO A 4 -28.60 -35.15 -3.15
CA PRO A 4 -27.42 -34.42 -3.59
C PRO A 4 -26.55 -34.14 -2.36
N SER A 5 -25.28 -34.55 -2.43
CA SER A 5 -24.28 -34.22 -1.42
C SER A 5 -24.39 -32.73 -1.08
N PRO A 6 -24.45 -32.33 0.20
CA PRO A 6 -24.59 -30.91 0.52
C PRO A 6 -23.43 -30.14 -0.11
N LEU A 7 -23.70 -28.92 -0.61
CA LEU A 7 -22.72 -28.06 -1.25
C LEU A 7 -22.52 -26.84 -0.37
N TYR A 8 -21.29 -26.35 -0.26
CA TYR A 8 -21.01 -25.10 0.43
C TYR A 8 -20.06 -24.22 -0.36
N THR A 9 -20.21 -22.92 -0.19
CA THR A 9 -19.37 -21.91 -0.85
C THR A 9 -18.11 -21.62 -0.04
N LEU A 10 -17.13 -20.99 -0.69
CA LEU A 10 -15.91 -20.58 -0.01
C LEU A 10 -16.19 -19.56 1.11
N ASP A 11 -17.14 -18.65 0.89
CA ASP A 11 -17.49 -17.63 1.88
C ASP A 11 -18.25 -18.22 3.08
N GLU A 12 -19.07 -19.25 2.87
CA GLU A 12 -19.66 -20.05 3.96
C GLU A 12 -18.58 -20.78 4.77
N ALA A 13 -17.59 -21.38 4.10
CA ALA A 13 -16.48 -22.05 4.78
C ALA A 13 -15.65 -21.08 5.63
N LEU A 14 -15.28 -19.92 5.06
CA LEU A 14 -14.54 -18.89 5.80
C LEU A 14 -15.35 -18.34 6.97
N SER A 15 -16.66 -18.12 6.78
CA SER A 15 -17.55 -17.67 7.85
C SER A 15 -17.69 -18.70 8.97
N ALA A 16 -17.76 -19.99 8.64
CA ALA A 16 -17.79 -21.08 9.62
C ALA A 16 -16.47 -21.23 10.39
N ILE A 17 -15.32 -21.04 9.73
CA ILE A 17 -14.00 -21.05 10.38
C ILE A 17 -13.82 -19.85 11.31
N GLY A 18 -14.38 -18.69 10.94
CA GLY A 18 -14.23 -17.44 11.69
C GLY A 18 -12.79 -16.94 11.75
N PHE A 19 -12.54 -15.91 12.57
CA PHE A 19 -11.19 -15.45 12.87
C PHE A 19 -10.66 -16.19 14.11
N GLY A 20 -9.59 -16.97 13.95
CA GLY A 20 -8.94 -17.70 15.04
C GLY A 20 -7.42 -17.69 14.94
N ASN A 21 -6.77 -18.67 15.59
CA ASN A 21 -5.31 -18.77 15.67
C ASN A 21 -4.64 -18.85 14.28
N PHE A 22 -5.31 -19.49 13.31
CA PHE A 22 -4.83 -19.55 11.94
C PHE A 22 -4.74 -18.16 11.31
N GLN A 23 -5.82 -17.38 11.35
CA GLN A 23 -5.84 -16.02 10.80
C GLN A 23 -4.91 -15.08 11.58
N ALA A 24 -4.76 -15.27 12.89
CA ALA A 24 -3.79 -14.53 13.69
C ALA A 24 -2.34 -14.80 13.23
N LEU A 25 -1.99 -16.05 12.90
CA LEU A 25 -0.69 -16.39 12.32
C LEU A 25 -0.49 -15.75 10.95
N LEU A 26 -1.52 -15.74 10.10
CA LEU A 26 -1.45 -15.09 8.79
C LEU A 26 -1.34 -13.57 8.92
N LEU A 27 -2.07 -12.97 9.88
CA LEU A 27 -1.95 -11.56 10.23
C LEU A 27 -0.52 -11.23 10.61
N LEU A 28 0.09 -12.00 11.53
CA LEU A 28 1.48 -11.76 11.96
C LEU A 28 2.48 -11.87 10.79
N TYR A 29 2.31 -12.88 9.93
CA TYR A 29 3.17 -13.05 8.76
C TYR A 29 3.03 -11.90 7.75
N GLY A 30 1.80 -11.54 7.39
CA GLY A 30 1.55 -10.43 6.46
C GLY A 30 1.94 -9.07 7.05
N ALA A 31 1.69 -8.87 8.35
CA ALA A 31 2.11 -7.70 9.10
C ALA A 31 3.64 -7.53 9.10
N LEU A 32 4.40 -8.61 9.23
CA LEU A 32 5.85 -8.55 9.14
C LEU A 32 6.31 -8.06 7.75
N GLY A 33 5.67 -8.53 6.68
CA GLY A 33 5.93 -8.02 5.33
C GLY A 33 5.57 -6.53 5.16
N TRP A 34 4.49 -6.10 5.81
CA TRP A 34 4.03 -4.70 5.79
C TRP A 34 4.95 -3.78 6.60
N VAL A 35 5.44 -4.22 7.76
CA VAL A 35 6.48 -3.56 8.56
C VAL A 35 7.75 -3.41 7.74
N ALA A 36 8.17 -4.47 7.07
CA ALA A 36 9.39 -4.47 6.26
C ALA A 36 9.30 -3.48 5.08
N GLU A 37 8.13 -3.37 4.43
CA GLU A 37 7.89 -2.38 3.37
C GLU A 37 7.97 -0.96 3.91
N ALA A 38 7.31 -0.69 5.04
CA ALA A 38 7.33 0.62 5.66
C ALA A 38 8.74 1.04 6.08
N MET A 39 9.53 0.13 6.65
CA MET A 39 10.93 0.38 7.02
C MET A 39 11.77 0.78 5.79
N GLU A 40 11.67 0.02 4.69
CA GLU A 40 12.49 0.28 3.50
C GLU A 40 12.05 1.52 2.70
N LEU A 41 10.83 2.02 2.89
CA LEU A 41 10.43 3.34 2.39
C LEU A 41 10.89 4.46 3.32
N MET A 42 10.84 4.23 4.63
CA MET A 42 11.26 5.19 5.63
C MET A 42 12.78 5.41 5.61
N ILE A 43 13.57 4.39 5.29
CA ILE A 43 15.04 4.52 5.22
C ILE A 43 15.51 5.57 4.20
N LEU A 44 14.69 5.90 3.20
CA LEU A 44 14.99 6.90 2.18
C LEU A 44 15.19 8.30 2.75
N SER A 45 14.53 8.64 3.87
CA SER A 45 14.73 9.92 4.55
C SER A 45 16.05 10.01 5.32
N PHE A 46 16.74 8.89 5.55
CA PHE A 46 18.02 8.87 6.28
C PHE A 46 19.22 8.71 5.35
N ILE A 47 19.08 7.91 4.30
CA ILE A 47 20.17 7.61 3.37
C ILE A 47 20.61 8.84 2.56
N GLY A 48 19.66 9.67 2.11
CA GLY A 48 19.96 10.85 1.28
C GLY A 48 20.96 11.80 1.97
N PRO A 49 20.60 12.39 3.12
CA PRO A 49 21.46 13.35 3.82
C PRO A 49 22.81 12.77 4.24
N ALA A 50 22.84 11.49 4.62
CA ALA A 50 24.06 10.80 5.03
C ALA A 50 25.05 10.60 3.86
N LEU A 51 24.55 10.20 2.70
CA LEU A 51 25.39 10.01 1.51
C LEU A 51 25.80 11.32 0.86
N GLN A 52 24.95 12.35 0.96
CA GLN A 52 25.32 13.69 0.57
C GLN A 52 26.57 14.14 1.33
N SER A 53 26.64 13.85 2.64
CA SER A 53 27.80 14.17 3.48
C SER A 53 29.03 13.30 3.18
N GLU A 54 28.87 12.00 2.93
CA GLU A 54 30.01 11.09 2.72
C GLU A 54 30.60 11.20 1.30
N TRP A 55 29.77 11.41 0.29
CA TRP A 55 30.17 11.35 -1.13
C TRP A 55 30.08 12.70 -1.85
N ASP A 56 29.84 13.79 -1.13
CA ASP A 56 29.71 15.16 -1.67
C ASP A 56 28.75 15.21 -2.88
N LEU A 57 27.55 14.65 -2.68
CA LEU A 57 26.55 14.52 -3.74
C LEU A 57 25.85 15.85 -3.97
N SER A 58 25.57 16.15 -5.25
CA SER A 58 24.65 17.24 -5.59
C SER A 58 23.21 16.90 -5.18
N SER A 59 22.39 17.92 -4.92
CA SER A 59 20.97 17.77 -4.54
C SER A 59 20.15 16.97 -5.58
N SER A 60 20.54 17.07 -6.85
CA SER A 60 19.94 16.27 -7.93
C SER A 60 20.30 14.78 -7.84
N LYS A 61 21.51 14.44 -7.38
CA LYS A 61 21.91 13.04 -7.15
C LYS A 61 21.24 12.49 -5.89
N GLU A 62 21.18 13.27 -4.82
CA GLU A 62 20.52 12.87 -3.59
C GLU A 62 19.03 12.55 -3.79
N SER A 63 18.29 13.48 -4.41
CA SER A 63 16.87 13.26 -4.75
C SER A 63 16.64 12.07 -5.69
N LEU A 64 17.60 11.76 -6.56
CA LEU A 64 17.51 10.62 -7.48
C LEU A 64 17.50 9.28 -6.73
N ILE A 65 18.22 9.16 -5.61
CA ILE A 65 18.27 7.93 -4.79
C ILE A 65 16.86 7.49 -4.39
N SER A 66 16.03 8.42 -3.92
CA SER A 66 14.63 8.14 -3.52
C SER A 66 13.70 8.01 -4.73
N THR A 67 13.91 8.84 -5.76
CA THR A 67 13.10 8.84 -6.99
C THR A 67 13.14 7.48 -7.70
N VAL A 68 14.31 6.86 -7.82
CA VAL A 68 14.45 5.56 -8.51
C VAL A 68 13.75 4.43 -7.76
N VAL A 69 13.59 4.52 -6.43
CA VAL A 69 12.83 3.51 -5.66
C VAL A 69 11.37 3.54 -6.08
N PHE A 70 10.75 4.72 -6.13
CA PHE A 70 9.36 4.86 -6.60
C PHE A 70 9.17 4.44 -8.07
N ALA A 71 10.15 4.74 -8.93
CA ALA A 71 10.13 4.26 -10.32
C ALA A 71 10.19 2.73 -10.38
N GLY A 72 11.05 2.11 -9.57
CA GLY A 72 11.11 0.66 -9.40
C GLY A 72 9.79 0.09 -8.89
N MET A 73 9.16 0.73 -7.90
CA MET A 73 7.86 0.30 -7.34
C MET A 73 6.75 0.29 -8.38
N LEU A 74 6.71 1.25 -9.29
CA LEU A 74 5.73 1.27 -10.38
C LEU A 74 5.86 0.03 -11.28
N ILE A 75 7.09 -0.30 -11.67
CA ILE A 75 7.40 -1.46 -12.51
C ILE A 75 7.13 -2.76 -11.74
N GLY A 76 7.58 -2.82 -10.48
CA GLY A 76 7.38 -3.95 -9.58
C GLY A 76 5.90 -4.24 -9.33
N ALA A 77 5.08 -3.21 -9.16
CA ALA A 77 3.65 -3.40 -8.89
C ALA A 77 2.94 -4.13 -10.02
N TYR A 78 3.24 -3.77 -11.27
CA TYR A 78 2.74 -4.47 -12.45
C TYR A 78 3.29 -5.91 -12.54
N LEU A 79 4.62 -6.07 -12.39
CA LEU A 79 5.29 -7.37 -12.50
C LEU A 79 4.76 -8.38 -11.48
N TRP A 80 4.73 -8.00 -10.20
CA TRP A 80 4.30 -8.88 -9.12
C TRP A 80 2.79 -9.11 -9.13
N GLY A 81 1.99 -8.14 -9.58
CA GLY A 81 0.55 -8.34 -9.79
C GLY A 81 0.28 -9.41 -10.83
N HIS A 82 0.94 -9.29 -11.98
CA HIS A 82 0.84 -10.29 -13.06
C HIS A 82 1.30 -11.69 -12.62
N ILE A 83 2.42 -11.77 -11.89
CA ILE A 83 2.90 -13.04 -11.33
C ILE A 83 1.90 -13.60 -10.33
N SER A 84 1.34 -12.75 -9.47
CA SER A 84 0.41 -13.14 -8.43
C SER A 84 -0.90 -13.69 -8.99
N ASP A 85 -1.45 -13.08 -10.03
CA ASP A 85 -2.72 -13.52 -10.63
C ASP A 85 -2.55 -14.79 -11.47
N ASN A 86 -1.37 -14.99 -12.06
CA ASN A 86 -1.10 -16.16 -12.89
C ASN A 86 -0.59 -17.36 -12.10
N ARG A 87 0.38 -17.14 -11.21
CA ARG A 87 1.14 -18.19 -10.52
C ARG A 87 0.81 -18.34 -9.04
N GLY A 88 -0.05 -17.48 -8.49
CA GLY A 88 -0.53 -17.51 -7.11
C GLY A 88 0.04 -16.38 -6.26
N ARG A 89 -0.74 -15.96 -5.25
CA ARG A 89 -0.40 -14.88 -4.31
C ARG A 89 0.90 -15.19 -3.58
N LYS A 90 1.05 -16.45 -3.17
CA LYS A 90 2.23 -16.95 -2.46
C LYS A 90 3.53 -16.78 -3.23
N LYS A 91 3.53 -16.98 -4.55
CA LYS A 91 4.73 -16.81 -5.37
C LYS A 91 5.04 -15.34 -5.67
N GLY A 92 4.01 -14.51 -5.76
CA GLY A 92 4.14 -13.06 -5.96
C GLY A 92 4.91 -12.40 -4.82
N PHE A 93 4.41 -12.52 -3.58
CA PHE A 93 5.09 -11.90 -2.44
C PHE A 93 6.44 -12.55 -2.11
N LEU A 94 6.65 -13.84 -2.43
CA LEU A 94 7.96 -14.48 -2.29
C LEU A 94 9.00 -13.79 -3.18
N GLY A 95 8.69 -13.64 -4.47
CA GLY A 95 9.62 -13.03 -5.42
C GLY A 95 9.93 -11.58 -5.03
N ALA A 96 8.90 -10.82 -4.64
CA ALA A 96 9.04 -9.46 -4.14
C ALA A 96 9.96 -9.39 -2.91
N ALA A 97 9.75 -10.27 -1.91
CA ALA A 97 10.57 -10.34 -0.71
C ALA A 97 12.01 -10.74 -0.99
N VAL A 98 12.26 -11.69 -1.91
CA VAL A 98 13.64 -12.08 -2.31
C VAL A 98 14.38 -10.92 -2.96
N VAL A 99 13.73 -10.23 -3.90
CA VAL A 99 14.33 -9.08 -4.58
C VAL A 99 14.62 -7.97 -3.58
N ASN A 100 13.68 -7.67 -2.69
CA ASN A 100 13.86 -6.59 -1.73
C ASN A 100 14.91 -6.92 -0.65
N ALA A 101 14.88 -8.13 -0.07
CA ALA A 101 15.89 -8.57 0.91
C ALA A 101 17.31 -8.53 0.31
N GLY A 102 17.46 -9.06 -0.92
CA GLY A 102 18.75 -9.12 -1.60
C GLY A 102 19.27 -7.74 -1.99
N ALA A 103 18.47 -6.94 -2.68
CA ALA A 103 18.87 -5.61 -3.12
C ALA A 103 19.04 -4.64 -1.93
N GLY A 104 18.18 -4.78 -0.91
CA GLY A 104 18.26 -4.10 0.38
C GLY A 104 19.61 -4.29 1.03
N LEU A 105 19.98 -5.55 1.29
CA LEU A 105 21.25 -5.92 1.91
C LEU A 105 22.46 -5.53 1.05
N LEU A 106 22.43 -5.82 -0.25
CA LEU A 106 23.53 -5.50 -1.16
C LEU A 106 23.80 -3.99 -1.25
N SER A 107 22.78 -3.15 -1.02
CA SER A 107 22.96 -1.70 -1.00
C SER A 107 23.92 -1.25 0.09
N ALA A 108 24.01 -1.95 1.22
CA ALA A 108 24.96 -1.65 2.28
C ALA A 108 26.42 -1.80 1.84
N PHE A 109 26.66 -2.66 0.84
CA PHE A 109 27.99 -2.97 0.30
C PHE A 109 28.30 -2.19 -0.98
N SER A 110 27.47 -1.21 -1.36
CA SER A 110 27.69 -0.44 -2.58
C SER A 110 28.99 0.37 -2.49
N PRO A 111 29.95 0.22 -3.43
CA PRO A 111 31.22 0.93 -3.39
C PRO A 111 31.14 2.34 -3.99
N ASN A 112 30.09 2.63 -4.76
CA ASN A 112 29.90 3.92 -5.43
C ASN A 112 28.41 4.23 -5.62
N TYR A 113 28.14 5.50 -5.90
CA TYR A 113 26.81 6.05 -6.10
C TYR A 113 25.98 5.30 -7.17
N VAL A 114 26.57 4.96 -8.32
CA VAL A 114 25.84 4.29 -9.42
C VAL A 114 25.35 2.91 -9.01
N THR A 115 26.20 2.17 -8.31
CA THR A 115 25.86 0.84 -7.78
C THR A 115 24.72 0.95 -6.77
N LEU A 116 24.80 1.92 -5.86
CA LEU A 116 23.74 2.15 -4.89
C LEU A 116 22.40 2.48 -5.56
N VAL A 117 22.39 3.45 -6.48
CA VAL A 117 21.16 3.87 -7.18
C VAL A 117 20.54 2.71 -7.95
N THR A 118 21.37 1.86 -8.58
CA THR A 118 20.89 0.68 -9.29
C THR A 118 20.29 -0.34 -8.33
N LEU A 119 20.95 -0.60 -7.19
CA LEU A 119 20.42 -1.51 -6.17
C LEU A 119 19.15 -0.97 -5.51
N ARG A 120 19.05 0.35 -5.27
CA ARG A 120 17.83 1.01 -4.78
C ARG A 120 16.69 0.92 -5.78
N PHE A 121 16.96 1.09 -7.08
CA PHE A 121 15.96 0.85 -8.12
C PHE A 121 15.45 -0.61 -8.10
N VAL A 122 16.34 -1.59 -7.98
CA VAL A 122 15.98 -3.01 -7.87
C VAL A 122 15.21 -3.30 -6.58
N ALA A 123 15.60 -2.70 -5.45
CA ALA A 123 14.84 -2.77 -4.20
C ALA A 123 13.42 -2.19 -4.38
N GLY A 124 13.29 -1.07 -5.11
CA GLY A 124 12.02 -0.51 -5.53
C GLY A 124 11.14 -1.50 -6.30
N ILE A 125 11.71 -2.27 -7.24
CA ILE A 125 10.98 -3.35 -7.93
C ILE A 125 10.45 -4.38 -6.93
N GLY A 126 11.24 -4.76 -5.92
CA GLY A 126 10.80 -5.63 -4.83
C GLY A 126 9.65 -5.01 -4.02
N LEU A 127 9.80 -3.75 -3.60
CA LEU A 127 8.80 -2.99 -2.86
C LEU A 127 7.46 -2.88 -3.58
N GLY A 128 7.48 -2.83 -4.91
CA GLY A 128 6.27 -2.84 -5.73
C GLY A 128 5.33 -4.01 -5.43
N GLY A 129 5.81 -5.13 -4.89
CA GLY A 129 4.99 -6.30 -4.55
C GLY A 129 4.41 -6.31 -3.13
N GLY A 130 4.66 -5.28 -2.31
CA GLY A 130 4.26 -5.27 -0.91
C GLY A 130 2.74 -5.28 -0.67
N TYR A 131 1.96 -4.67 -1.57
CA TYR A 131 0.48 -4.72 -1.52
C TYR A 131 -0.09 -6.15 -1.60
N LEU A 132 0.70 -7.13 -2.05
CA LEU A 132 0.28 -8.52 -2.10
C LEU A 132 0.09 -9.12 -0.72
N PHE A 133 0.79 -8.63 0.33
CA PHE A 133 0.54 -9.09 1.70
C PHE A 133 -0.86 -8.72 2.17
N THR A 134 -1.28 -7.49 1.90
CA THR A 134 -2.61 -6.95 2.20
C THR A 134 -3.69 -7.70 1.44
N SER A 135 -3.52 -7.88 0.12
CA SER A 135 -4.46 -8.64 -0.71
C SER A 135 -4.55 -10.11 -0.30
N TRP A 136 -3.41 -10.75 -0.01
CA TRP A 136 -3.37 -12.14 0.40
C TRP A 136 -4.08 -12.35 1.74
N PHE A 137 -3.80 -11.51 2.74
CA PHE A 137 -4.44 -11.59 4.05
C PHE A 137 -5.96 -11.45 3.95
N LEU A 138 -6.45 -10.49 3.15
CA LEU A 138 -7.88 -10.25 2.91
C LEU A 138 -8.64 -11.51 2.46
N GLU A 139 -7.99 -12.37 1.67
CA GLU A 139 -8.59 -13.57 1.09
C GLU A 139 -8.86 -14.68 2.13
N PHE A 140 -8.33 -14.56 3.36
CA PHE A 140 -8.60 -15.47 4.49
C PHE A 140 -9.59 -14.91 5.51
N ILE A 141 -10.00 -13.65 5.36
CA ILE A 141 -10.83 -12.97 6.37
C ILE A 141 -12.33 -13.08 6.01
N PRO A 142 -13.18 -13.55 6.96
CA PRO A 142 -14.62 -13.59 6.79
C PRO A 142 -15.19 -12.20 6.48
N THR A 143 -16.29 -12.16 5.74
CA THR A 143 -16.92 -10.91 5.29
C THR A 143 -17.43 -10.04 6.45
N SER A 144 -17.92 -10.65 7.54
CA SER A 144 -18.55 -9.95 8.67
C SER A 144 -17.66 -8.93 9.40
N ASN A 145 -16.38 -9.24 9.60
CA ASN A 145 -15.45 -8.40 10.37
C ASN A 145 -14.23 -7.92 9.55
N ARG A 146 -14.33 -8.01 8.22
CA ARG A 146 -13.21 -7.75 7.29
C ARG A 146 -12.60 -6.36 7.47
N GLY A 147 -13.42 -5.32 7.55
CA GLY A 147 -12.94 -3.94 7.67
C GLY A 147 -12.08 -3.71 8.91
N SER A 148 -12.51 -4.18 10.07
CA SER A 148 -11.78 -4.03 11.34
C SER A 148 -10.41 -4.69 11.30
N TRP A 149 -10.31 -5.90 10.76
CA TRP A 149 -9.03 -6.60 10.64
C TRP A 149 -8.08 -5.95 9.63
N MET A 150 -8.62 -5.32 8.58
CA MET A 150 -7.81 -4.57 7.61
C MET A 150 -7.25 -3.27 8.19
N ILE A 151 -7.98 -2.61 9.09
CA ILE A 151 -7.47 -1.45 9.84
C ILE A 151 -6.32 -1.88 10.76
N ILE A 152 -6.50 -2.98 11.50
CA ILE A 152 -5.43 -3.56 12.34
C ILE A 152 -4.21 -3.91 11.49
N PHE A 153 -4.40 -4.56 10.34
CA PHE A 153 -3.32 -4.87 9.40
C PHE A 153 -2.58 -3.59 8.95
N SER A 154 -3.33 -2.57 8.56
CA SER A 154 -2.77 -1.30 8.06
C SER A 154 -1.93 -0.59 9.12
N SER A 155 -2.28 -0.70 10.41
CA SER A 155 -1.54 -0.08 11.51
C SER A 155 -0.08 -0.55 11.64
N PHE A 156 0.25 -1.74 11.13
CA PHE A 156 1.62 -2.25 11.11
C PHE A 156 2.55 -1.43 10.21
N TRP A 157 2.01 -0.63 9.28
CA TRP A 157 2.80 0.36 8.53
C TRP A 157 3.48 1.34 9.48
N THR A 158 2.70 1.92 10.39
CA THR A 158 3.18 2.87 11.39
C THR A 158 4.15 2.22 12.37
N VAL A 159 3.97 0.94 12.68
CA VAL A 159 4.97 0.20 13.46
C VAL A 159 6.31 0.16 12.71
N GLY A 160 6.30 -0.11 11.41
CA GLY A 160 7.52 -0.10 10.59
C GLY A 160 8.19 1.27 10.48
N THR A 161 7.43 2.35 10.29
CA THR A 161 8.00 3.71 10.22
C THR A 161 8.66 4.11 11.55
N ILE A 162 8.03 3.78 12.68
CA ILE A 162 8.59 4.03 14.03
C ILE A 162 9.82 3.14 14.28
N CYS A 163 9.77 1.87 13.90
CA CYS A 163 10.90 0.94 14.03
C CYS A 163 12.11 1.44 13.25
N GLU A 164 11.94 1.87 12.00
CA GLU A 164 13.04 2.40 11.19
C GLU A 164 13.60 3.70 11.76
N ALA A 165 12.75 4.64 12.17
CA ALA A 165 13.22 5.88 12.78
C ALA A 165 13.97 5.65 14.09
N SER A 166 13.51 4.69 14.91
CA SER A 166 14.20 4.27 16.15
C SER A 166 15.55 3.64 15.83
N LEU A 167 15.60 2.78 14.81
CA LEU A 167 16.81 2.13 14.35
C LEU A 167 17.83 3.16 13.84
N ALA A 168 17.38 4.12 13.02
CA ALA A 168 18.21 5.21 12.53
C ALA A 168 18.79 6.04 13.68
N TRP A 169 17.99 6.40 14.69
CA TRP A 169 18.45 7.16 15.86
C TRP A 169 19.55 6.45 16.65
N ILE A 170 19.49 5.11 16.74
CA ILE A 170 20.47 4.32 17.49
C ILE A 170 21.71 4.02 16.63
N VAL A 171 21.52 3.67 15.36
CA VAL A 171 22.55 3.08 14.49
C VAL A 171 23.36 4.15 13.77
N MET A 172 22.70 5.19 13.25
CA MET A 172 23.37 6.19 12.41
C MET A 172 24.54 6.89 13.11
N PRO A 173 24.41 7.37 14.37
CA PRO A 173 25.53 8.03 15.04
C PRO A 173 26.70 7.10 15.41
N ARG A 174 26.46 5.78 15.50
CA ARG A 174 27.46 4.81 16.00
C ARG A 174 28.14 4.05 14.86
N TRP A 175 27.37 3.65 13.87
CA TRP A 175 27.77 2.68 12.85
C TRP A 175 27.50 3.19 11.42
N GLY A 176 26.71 4.25 11.24
CA GLY A 176 26.44 4.87 9.95
C GLY A 176 25.44 4.11 9.07
N TRP A 177 25.22 4.64 7.87
CA TRP A 177 24.13 4.22 6.96
C TRP A 177 24.25 2.80 6.43
N ARG A 178 25.47 2.25 6.31
CA ARG A 178 25.67 0.87 5.86
C ARG A 178 25.06 -0.13 6.83
N TRP A 179 25.22 0.08 8.14
CA TRP A 179 24.63 -0.77 9.16
C TRP A 179 23.12 -0.58 9.27
N LEU A 180 22.63 0.64 9.03
CA LEU A 180 21.19 0.89 8.94
C LEU A 180 20.58 0.01 7.84
N LEU A 181 21.12 0.07 6.61
CA LEU A 181 20.69 -0.77 5.49
C LEU A 181 20.69 -2.28 5.79
N ILE A 182 21.74 -2.77 6.47
CA ILE A 182 21.82 -4.19 6.86
C ILE A 182 20.68 -4.54 7.82
N LEU A 183 20.50 -3.75 8.88
CA LEU A 183 19.52 -4.03 9.92
C LEU A 183 18.07 -3.86 9.43
N SER A 184 17.82 -2.88 8.56
CA SER A 184 16.50 -2.65 7.95
C SER A 184 16.11 -3.73 6.94
N SER A 185 17.08 -4.47 6.38
CA SER A 185 16.80 -5.62 5.52
C SER A 185 16.36 -6.89 6.29
N VAL A 186 16.63 -6.97 7.61
CA VAL A 186 16.39 -8.15 8.44
C VAL A 186 14.92 -8.62 8.43
N PRO A 187 13.90 -7.75 8.58
CA PRO A 187 12.50 -8.17 8.55
C PRO A 187 12.12 -8.95 7.29
N TYR A 188 12.64 -8.57 6.10
CA TYR A 188 12.39 -9.34 4.89
C TYR A 188 13.06 -10.72 4.90
N PHE A 189 14.26 -10.86 5.48
CA PHE A 189 14.85 -12.18 5.69
C PHE A 189 14.02 -13.03 6.66
N VAL A 190 13.39 -12.43 7.67
CA VAL A 190 12.47 -13.13 8.58
C VAL A 190 11.20 -13.56 7.82
N VAL A 191 10.64 -12.73 6.94
CA VAL A 191 9.54 -13.13 6.04
C VAL A 191 9.94 -14.33 5.18
N LEU A 192 11.15 -14.31 4.59
CA LEU A 192 11.65 -15.43 3.78
C LEU A 192 11.87 -16.71 4.60
N LEU A 193 12.36 -16.58 5.83
CA LEU A 193 12.54 -17.71 6.75
C LEU A 193 11.21 -18.39 7.07
N PHE A 194 10.16 -17.61 7.31
CA PHE A 194 8.83 -18.11 7.65
C PHE A 194 7.89 -18.31 6.45
N TYR A 195 8.38 -18.16 5.22
CA TYR A 195 7.60 -18.30 3.98
C TYR A 195 6.81 -19.61 3.88
N LYS A 196 7.34 -20.71 4.42
CA LYS A 196 6.67 -22.02 4.40
C LYS A 196 5.37 -22.03 5.21
N LEU A 197 5.23 -21.15 6.21
CA LEU A 197 4.02 -21.02 7.01
C LEU A 197 2.86 -20.42 6.23
N ALA A 198 3.13 -19.57 5.23
CA ALA A 198 2.12 -18.93 4.43
C ALA A 198 1.45 -19.93 3.46
N PRO A 199 0.16 -20.26 3.61
CA PRO A 199 -0.60 -21.01 2.60
C PRO A 199 -0.84 -20.18 1.34
N GLU A 200 -1.15 -20.87 0.23
CA GLU A 200 -1.71 -20.21 -0.94
C GLU A 200 -3.17 -19.82 -0.67
N SER A 201 -3.66 -18.78 -1.33
CA SER A 201 -5.03 -18.32 -1.13
C SER A 201 -6.07 -19.36 -1.58
N PRO A 202 -7.06 -19.71 -0.73
CA PRO A 202 -8.22 -20.51 -1.11
C PRO A 202 -9.00 -19.91 -2.28
N ARG A 203 -9.17 -18.58 -2.30
CA ARG A 203 -9.89 -17.85 -3.38
C ARG A 203 -9.18 -18.01 -4.72
N TYR A 204 -7.85 -17.84 -4.73
CA TYR A 204 -7.03 -18.09 -5.92
C TYR A 204 -7.13 -19.55 -6.40
N LEU A 205 -7.03 -20.51 -5.48
CA LEU A 205 -7.09 -21.95 -5.80
C LEU A 205 -8.46 -22.34 -6.40
N CYS A 206 -9.55 -21.84 -5.81
CA CYS A 206 -10.90 -22.03 -6.37
C CYS A 206 -11.03 -21.42 -7.77
N ALA A 207 -10.54 -20.20 -7.98
CA ALA A 207 -10.57 -19.53 -9.29
C ALA A 207 -9.76 -20.27 -10.37
N LYS A 208 -8.73 -21.03 -9.99
CA LYS A 208 -7.96 -21.89 -10.90
C LYS A 208 -8.53 -23.31 -11.05
N GLY A 209 -9.69 -23.61 -10.44
CA GLY A 209 -10.31 -24.93 -10.45
C GLY A 209 -9.60 -25.98 -9.56
N ARG A 210 -8.65 -25.56 -8.71
CA ARG A 210 -7.87 -26.43 -7.83
C ARG A 210 -8.58 -26.65 -6.48
N LEU A 211 -9.81 -27.16 -6.53
CA LEU A 211 -10.70 -27.29 -5.37
C LEU A 211 -10.13 -28.18 -4.26
N ARG A 212 -9.39 -29.24 -4.61
CA ARG A 212 -8.74 -30.12 -3.61
C ARG A 212 -7.68 -29.38 -2.78
N GLU A 213 -6.84 -28.58 -3.45
CA GLU A 213 -5.83 -27.77 -2.74
C GLU A 213 -6.49 -26.69 -1.88
N ALA A 214 -7.57 -26.08 -2.37
CA ALA A 214 -8.35 -25.09 -1.61
C ALA A 214 -8.95 -25.72 -0.33
N ASN A 215 -9.56 -26.90 -0.48
CA ASN A 215 -10.15 -27.62 0.65
C ASN A 215 -9.10 -28.01 1.71
N ASN A 216 -7.91 -28.48 1.30
CA ASN A 216 -6.83 -28.77 2.25
C ASN A 216 -6.40 -27.54 3.07
N VAL A 217 -6.41 -26.34 2.47
CA VAL A 217 -6.10 -25.10 3.21
C VAL A 217 -7.20 -24.77 4.21
N LEU A 218 -8.47 -24.94 3.82
CA LEU A 218 -9.63 -24.72 4.69
C LEU A 218 -9.69 -25.73 5.83
N GLU A 219 -9.40 -27.01 5.56
CA GLU A 219 -9.32 -28.07 6.58
C GLU A 219 -8.24 -27.75 7.61
N LYS A 220 -7.03 -27.40 7.15
CA LYS A 220 -5.94 -26.96 8.04
C LYS A 220 -6.33 -25.74 8.88
N ALA A 221 -7.05 -24.78 8.29
CA ALA A 221 -7.54 -23.61 9.01
C ALA A 221 -8.58 -23.99 10.07
N ALA A 222 -9.52 -24.88 9.73
CA ALA A 222 -10.53 -25.39 10.64
C ALA A 222 -9.92 -26.20 11.80
N GLU A 223 -8.94 -27.05 11.52
CA GLU A 223 -8.19 -27.82 12.54
C GLU A 223 -7.49 -26.90 13.55
N ILE A 224 -6.74 -25.90 13.06
CA ILE A 224 -6.00 -24.96 13.92
C ILE A 224 -6.96 -24.10 14.76
N ASN A 225 -8.11 -23.73 14.20
CA ASN A 225 -9.13 -22.95 14.90
C ASN A 225 -10.07 -23.81 15.76
N GLN A 226 -9.93 -25.13 15.75
CA GLN A 226 -10.84 -26.07 16.42
C GLN A 226 -12.31 -25.90 15.98
N MET A 227 -12.52 -25.54 14.72
CA MET A 227 -13.84 -25.37 14.10
C MET A 227 -14.11 -26.52 13.13
N ARG A 228 -15.38 -26.70 12.74
CA ARG A 228 -15.78 -27.67 11.73
C ARG A 228 -16.18 -26.97 10.45
N LEU A 229 -15.71 -27.50 9.32
CA LEU A 229 -16.19 -27.07 8.02
C LEU A 229 -17.67 -27.46 7.83
N PRO A 230 -18.44 -26.70 7.03
CA PRO A 230 -19.76 -27.13 6.60
C PRO A 230 -19.70 -28.53 5.96
N SER A 231 -20.75 -29.33 6.18
CA SER A 231 -20.83 -30.64 5.53
C SER A 231 -21.06 -30.44 4.03
N GLY A 232 -20.20 -31.00 3.19
CA GLY A 232 -20.43 -30.94 1.74
C GLY A 232 -19.20 -30.94 0.85
N ILE A 233 -19.42 -30.65 -0.43
CA ILE A 233 -18.36 -30.43 -1.43
C ILE A 233 -18.22 -28.92 -1.65
N LEU A 234 -16.98 -28.42 -1.56
CA LEU A 234 -16.65 -27.04 -1.89
C LEU A 234 -16.92 -26.74 -3.36
N VAL A 235 -17.80 -25.78 -3.64
CA VAL A 235 -18.09 -25.28 -4.99
C VAL A 235 -17.48 -23.89 -5.18
N SER A 236 -17.02 -23.60 -6.39
CA SER A 236 -16.58 -22.25 -6.75
C SER A 236 -17.81 -21.38 -7.04
N ASP A 237 -17.83 -20.16 -6.49
CA ASP A 237 -18.90 -19.16 -6.69
C ASP A 237 -19.15 -18.82 -8.18
N GLN A 238 -18.23 -19.18 -9.08
CA GLN A 238 -18.40 -18.98 -10.52
C GLN A 238 -19.48 -19.86 -11.18
N VAL A 239 -20.09 -20.81 -10.45
CA VAL A 239 -21.17 -21.67 -10.97
C VAL A 239 -22.55 -21.03 -10.82
N HIS A 240 -22.71 -19.92 -10.08
CA HIS A 240 -24.06 -19.38 -9.80
C HIS A 240 -24.61 -18.35 -10.80
N ASN A 241 -23.84 -17.91 -11.80
CA ASN A 241 -24.36 -17.03 -12.85
C ASN A 241 -24.74 -17.81 -14.11
N GLY A 242 -25.91 -18.46 -14.02
CA GLY A 242 -26.69 -18.96 -15.15
C GLY A 242 -26.28 -20.34 -15.63
N ASP A 243 -26.87 -21.38 -15.04
CA ASP A 243 -27.48 -22.52 -15.73
C ASP A 243 -27.92 -23.54 -14.65
N ASP A 244 -29.20 -23.52 -14.28
CA ASP A 244 -29.83 -24.64 -13.58
C ASP A 244 -29.81 -25.84 -14.53
N ASN A 245 -28.77 -26.67 -14.44
CA ASN A 245 -28.81 -28.10 -14.73
C ASN A 245 -27.52 -28.78 -14.28
N PHE A 246 -27.58 -29.38 -13.09
CA PHE A 246 -26.62 -30.37 -12.62
C PHE A 246 -26.69 -31.62 -13.52
N SER A 247 -25.56 -32.05 -14.09
CA SER A 247 -25.39 -33.43 -14.57
C SER A 247 -24.15 -34.02 -13.90
N PRO A 248 -24.26 -35.14 -13.15
CA PRO A 248 -23.10 -35.79 -12.57
C PRO A 248 -22.23 -36.39 -13.68
N VAL A 249 -20.91 -36.33 -13.47
CA VAL A 249 -19.92 -37.04 -14.29
C VAL A 249 -20.07 -38.54 -14.03
N GLU A 250 -20.44 -39.31 -15.06
CA GLU A 250 -20.35 -40.77 -15.08
C GLU A 250 -19.61 -41.22 -16.36
N GLU A 251 -18.74 -42.21 -16.19
CA GLU A 251 -17.78 -42.71 -17.18
C GLU A 251 -18.43 -43.53 -18.33
N THR A 252 -17.82 -43.47 -19.54
CA THR A 252 -17.71 -44.56 -20.55
C THR A 252 -18.78 -44.77 -21.67
N TYR A 253 -18.51 -44.19 -22.87
CA TYR A 253 -18.78 -44.57 -24.30
C TYR A 253 -20.20 -44.96 -24.85
N PRO A 254 -20.44 -45.03 -26.21
CA PRO A 254 -20.64 -43.95 -27.18
C PRO A 254 -21.92 -44.10 -28.08
N LEU A 255 -22.14 -43.12 -28.99
CA LEU A 255 -23.12 -43.02 -30.12
C LEU A 255 -24.52 -42.41 -29.82
N SER A 256 -24.74 -41.15 -30.24
CA SER A 256 -25.52 -40.83 -31.46
C SER A 256 -25.91 -39.34 -31.62
N SER A 257 -25.61 -38.84 -32.83
CA SER A 257 -26.12 -37.63 -33.54
C SER A 257 -25.66 -36.21 -33.12
N PRO A 258 -25.20 -35.37 -34.08
CA PRO A 258 -24.79 -34.00 -33.81
C PRO A 258 -25.97 -33.03 -33.97
N ARG A 259 -26.51 -32.51 -32.86
CA ARG A 259 -27.36 -31.30 -32.92
C ARG A 259 -26.45 -30.08 -32.95
N LYS A 260 -26.43 -29.40 -34.11
CA LYS A 260 -25.84 -28.07 -34.29
C LYS A 260 -26.67 -27.06 -33.50
N ASP A 261 -26.34 -26.86 -32.24
CA ASP A 261 -26.81 -25.68 -31.51
C ASP A 261 -25.88 -24.50 -31.81
N ILE A 262 -26.51 -23.46 -32.35
CA ILE A 262 -25.90 -22.24 -32.84
C ILE A 262 -25.32 -21.48 -31.64
N TYR A 263 -24.01 -21.62 -31.43
CA TYR A 263 -23.25 -20.81 -30.47
C TYR A 263 -23.24 -19.36 -30.97
N LYS A 264 -24.15 -18.52 -30.45
CA LYS A 264 -24.03 -17.07 -30.59
C LYS A 264 -22.82 -16.62 -29.77
N PRO A 265 -21.81 -15.96 -30.35
CA PRO A 265 -20.67 -15.48 -29.58
C PRO A 265 -21.16 -14.47 -28.54
N LYS A 266 -20.86 -14.72 -27.26
CA LYS A 266 -21.01 -13.78 -26.15
C LYS A 266 -20.38 -12.45 -26.59
N ARG A 267 -21.15 -11.36 -26.64
CA ARG A 267 -20.63 -10.00 -26.85
C ARG A 267 -19.50 -9.80 -25.83
N GLN A 268 -18.29 -9.56 -26.33
CA GLN A 268 -17.15 -9.23 -25.49
C GLN A 268 -17.50 -7.95 -24.73
N SER A 269 -17.69 -8.07 -23.42
CA SER A 269 -17.72 -6.90 -22.53
C SER A 269 -16.45 -6.10 -22.80
N PRO A 270 -16.51 -4.76 -22.94
CA PRO A 270 -15.30 -3.95 -23.08
C PRO A 270 -14.36 -4.28 -21.92
N SER A 271 -13.05 -4.36 -22.18
CA SER A 271 -12.07 -4.63 -21.11
C SER A 271 -12.31 -3.68 -19.93
N SER A 272 -12.18 -4.17 -18.69
CA SER A 272 -12.46 -3.37 -17.48
C SER A 272 -11.75 -2.01 -17.46
N PHE A 273 -10.63 -1.89 -18.16
CA PHE A 273 -9.90 -0.63 -18.40
C PHE A 273 -10.67 0.38 -19.23
N VAL A 274 -11.33 -0.02 -20.32
CA VAL A 274 -12.12 0.86 -21.18
C VAL A 274 -13.36 1.36 -20.45
N LEU A 275 -13.92 0.55 -19.55
CA LEU A 275 -15.11 0.90 -18.77
C LEU A 275 -14.84 2.02 -17.75
N LEU A 276 -13.59 2.17 -17.27
CA LEU A 276 -13.17 3.27 -16.38
C LEU A 276 -13.27 4.64 -17.04
N PHE A 277 -13.12 4.70 -18.37
CA PHE A 277 -13.24 5.92 -19.17
C PHE A 277 -14.66 6.16 -19.69
N SER A 278 -15.64 5.36 -19.24
CA SER A 278 -17.04 5.62 -19.55
C SER A 278 -17.50 6.95 -18.95
N HIS A 279 -18.49 7.58 -19.58
CA HIS A 279 -19.03 8.87 -19.15
C HIS A 279 -19.54 8.86 -17.69
N LYS A 280 -19.91 7.67 -17.18
CA LYS A 280 -20.36 7.47 -15.78
C LYS A 280 -19.20 7.60 -14.78
N PHE A 281 -18.01 7.06 -15.09
CA PHE A 281 -16.90 6.96 -14.12
C PHE A 281 -15.73 7.90 -14.39
N ILE A 282 -15.61 8.49 -15.60
CA ILE A 282 -14.43 9.27 -15.98
C ILE A 282 -14.14 10.45 -15.03
N ARG A 283 -15.18 11.19 -14.60
CA ARG A 283 -15.02 12.31 -13.67
C ARG A 283 -14.46 11.83 -12.32
N THR A 284 -15.05 10.78 -11.76
CA THR A 284 -14.60 10.19 -10.49
C THR A 284 -13.18 9.65 -10.61
N THR A 285 -12.88 8.93 -11.68
CA THR A 285 -11.55 8.35 -11.92
C THR A 285 -10.46 9.41 -12.03
N LEU A 286 -10.69 10.48 -12.79
CA LEU A 286 -9.71 11.58 -12.90
C LEU A 286 -9.50 12.31 -11.57
N LEU A 287 -10.57 12.54 -10.79
CA LEU A 287 -10.47 13.17 -9.47
C LEU A 287 -9.72 12.26 -8.48
N LEU A 288 -9.98 10.95 -8.50
CA LEU A 288 -9.28 9.98 -7.65
C LEU A 288 -7.80 9.84 -8.02
N TRP A 289 -7.47 9.90 -9.30
CA TRP A 289 -6.08 9.91 -9.76
C TRP A 289 -5.32 11.13 -9.24
N PHE A 290 -5.94 12.31 -9.36
CA PHE A 290 -5.34 13.53 -8.83
C PHE A 290 -5.20 13.47 -7.31
N LEU A 291 -6.23 12.99 -6.62
CA LEU A 291 -6.20 12.78 -5.16
C LEU A 291 -5.05 11.87 -4.75
N TYR A 292 -4.90 10.69 -5.37
CA TYR A 292 -3.84 9.75 -5.00
C TYR A 292 -2.45 10.27 -5.36
N PHE A 293 -2.31 10.95 -6.51
CA PHE A 293 -1.08 11.63 -6.88
C PHE A 293 -0.67 12.64 -5.80
N GLY A 294 -1.57 13.59 -5.47
CA GLY A 294 -1.29 14.65 -4.52
C GLY A 294 -1.10 14.14 -3.10
N ASN A 295 -1.89 13.16 -2.66
CA ASN A 295 -1.78 12.60 -1.32
C ASN A 295 -0.49 11.79 -1.14
N THR A 296 -0.10 11.00 -2.14
CA THR A 296 1.17 10.27 -2.12
C THR A 296 2.36 11.23 -2.16
N PHE A 297 2.27 12.27 -3.00
CA PHE A 297 3.27 13.33 -3.09
C PHE A 297 3.45 14.05 -1.73
N SER A 298 2.34 14.42 -1.07
CA SER A 298 2.37 15.10 0.22
C SER A 298 2.79 14.18 1.38
N TYR A 299 2.32 12.94 1.43
CA TYR A 299 2.65 12.01 2.51
C TYR A 299 4.14 11.70 2.56
N TYR A 300 4.72 11.18 1.47
CA TYR A 300 6.16 10.92 1.40
C TYR A 300 6.98 12.22 1.39
N GLY A 301 6.39 13.33 0.92
CA GLY A 301 7.04 14.63 0.89
C GLY A 301 7.25 15.22 2.26
N ILE A 302 6.28 15.12 3.15
CA ILE A 302 6.44 15.57 4.54
C ILE A 302 7.49 14.73 5.26
N ILE A 303 7.58 13.42 4.97
CA ILE A 303 8.63 12.55 5.53
C ILE A 303 10.02 13.03 5.11
N LEU A 304 10.25 13.23 3.82
CA LEU A 304 11.53 13.73 3.30
C LEU A 304 11.81 15.17 3.73
N LEU A 305 10.79 16.03 3.76
CA LEU A 305 10.92 17.41 4.21
C LEU A 305 11.35 17.48 5.68
N THR A 306 10.92 16.51 6.50
CA THR A 306 11.36 16.41 7.89
C THR A 306 12.87 16.15 7.97
N SER A 307 13.39 15.17 7.22
CA SER A 307 14.83 14.92 7.23
C SER A 307 15.64 16.09 6.69
N GLU A 308 15.21 16.73 5.60
CA GLU A 308 15.93 17.86 4.99
C GLU A 308 15.93 19.11 5.89
N LEU A 309 14.78 19.44 6.48
CA LEU A 309 14.68 20.60 7.39
C LEU A 309 15.44 20.37 8.70
N SER A 310 15.44 19.15 9.22
CA SER A 310 16.14 18.81 10.46
C SER A 310 17.63 18.53 10.29
N SER A 311 18.11 18.27 9.07
CA SER A 311 19.55 18.06 8.80
C SER A 311 20.41 19.31 9.06
N GLY A 312 19.81 20.48 9.30
CA GLY A 312 20.54 21.73 9.61
C GLY A 312 21.26 22.38 8.42
N LYS A 313 21.32 21.69 7.27
CA LYS A 313 21.95 22.16 6.01
C LYS A 313 21.17 23.28 5.30
N ASN A 314 19.98 23.64 5.80
CA ASN A 314 19.14 24.72 5.26
C ASN A 314 19.59 26.14 5.67
N LYS A 315 20.76 26.30 6.28
CA LYS A 315 21.34 27.62 6.56
C LYS A 315 21.97 28.19 5.30
N CYS A 316 21.13 28.68 4.42
CA CYS A 316 21.51 29.43 3.21
C CYS A 316 21.98 30.86 3.51
N GLY A 317 22.76 31.01 4.58
CA GLY A 317 23.39 32.25 5.02
C GLY A 317 24.81 31.98 5.51
N LEU A 318 25.73 32.87 5.11
CA LEU A 318 27.17 32.94 5.37
C LEU A 318 27.80 31.77 6.14
N ILE A 319 28.70 31.06 5.43
CA ILE A 319 29.70 30.09 5.89
C ILE A 319 30.02 30.30 7.39
N THR A 320 29.36 29.51 8.24
CA THR A 320 29.75 29.40 9.64
C THR A 320 30.47 28.07 9.80
N LEU A 321 31.74 28.19 10.22
CA LEU A 321 32.69 27.11 10.48
C LEU A 321 32.05 25.97 11.30
N HIS A 322 32.34 24.75 10.85
CA HIS A 322 32.08 23.44 11.44
C HIS A 322 31.61 23.43 12.91
N SER A 323 30.40 22.93 13.12
CA SER A 323 30.03 22.23 14.35
C SER A 323 29.37 20.90 13.97
N GLU A 324 30.21 19.94 13.56
CA GLU A 324 29.84 18.61 13.03
C GLU A 324 29.38 17.60 14.10
N GLY A 325 29.25 17.99 15.37
CA GLY A 325 29.05 17.01 16.45
C GLY A 325 27.62 16.82 16.96
N SER A 326 26.73 17.82 16.82
CA SER A 326 25.47 17.85 17.57
C SER A 326 24.19 17.93 16.73
N GLN A 327 24.29 18.07 15.40
CA GLN A 327 23.13 18.33 14.52
C GLN A 327 22.53 17.06 13.90
N ASP A 328 23.30 15.97 13.75
CA ASP A 328 22.77 14.73 13.17
C ASP A 328 21.83 14.00 14.13
N ALA A 329 22.08 14.10 15.45
CA ALA A 329 21.22 13.49 16.46
C ALA A 329 19.81 14.10 16.48
N SER A 330 19.66 15.41 16.17
CA SER A 330 18.35 16.06 16.07
C SER A 330 17.54 15.56 14.88
N LEU A 331 18.17 15.27 13.73
CA LEU A 331 17.47 14.75 12.55
C LEU A 331 16.75 13.43 12.87
N TYR A 332 17.47 12.46 13.42
CA TYR A 332 16.88 11.15 13.69
C TYR A 332 15.77 11.22 14.75
N MET A 333 15.96 12.09 15.76
CA MET A 333 14.95 12.34 16.79
C MET A 333 13.70 13.02 16.21
N ASP A 334 13.85 14.02 15.35
CA ASP A 334 12.72 14.73 14.72
C ASP A 334 11.90 13.80 13.81
N VAL A 335 12.59 12.97 13.02
CA VAL A 335 11.92 11.98 12.17
C VAL A 335 11.21 10.91 13.03
N PHE A 336 11.78 10.51 14.17
CA PHE A 336 11.11 9.63 15.12
C PHE A 336 9.84 10.28 15.72
N ILE A 337 9.96 11.52 16.21
CA ILE A 337 8.84 12.27 16.79
C ILE A 337 7.71 12.43 15.76
N THR A 338 8.03 12.87 14.55
CA THR A 338 7.02 13.04 13.49
C THR A 338 6.41 11.71 13.04
N SER A 339 7.13 10.59 13.11
CA SER A 339 6.56 9.26 12.79
C SER A 339 5.52 8.81 13.81
N LEU A 340 5.64 9.23 15.08
CA LEU A 340 4.59 9.00 16.10
C LEU A 340 3.27 9.70 15.75
N ALA A 341 3.28 10.72 14.87
CA ALA A 341 2.08 11.43 14.43
C ALA A 341 1.11 10.57 13.62
N GLU A 342 1.57 9.46 13.04
CA GLU A 342 0.71 8.54 12.30
C GLU A 342 -0.27 7.81 13.23
N LEU A 343 0.12 7.51 14.47
CA LEU A 343 -0.75 6.85 15.46
C LEU A 343 -2.03 7.65 15.77
N PRO A 344 -1.96 8.93 16.20
CA PRO A 344 -3.16 9.73 16.40
C PRO A 344 -3.88 9.98 15.07
N GLY A 345 -3.17 10.05 13.93
CA GLY A 345 -3.80 10.17 12.61
C GLY A 345 -4.71 8.99 12.27
N LEU A 346 -4.25 7.76 12.51
CA LEU A 346 -5.05 6.54 12.34
C LEU A 346 -6.28 6.53 13.24
N VAL A 347 -6.11 6.82 14.53
CA VAL A 347 -7.22 6.88 15.50
C VAL A 347 -8.24 7.96 15.10
N LEU A 348 -7.76 9.14 14.72
CA LEU A 348 -8.59 10.25 14.27
C LEU A 348 -9.37 9.87 13.01
N SER A 349 -8.73 9.20 12.05
CA SER A 349 -9.38 8.75 10.82
C SER A 349 -10.53 7.77 11.11
N ALA A 350 -10.32 6.79 11.99
CA ALA A 350 -11.33 5.81 12.37
C ALA A 350 -12.55 6.48 13.04
N ILE A 351 -12.33 7.44 13.95
CA ILE A 351 -13.43 8.10 14.68
C ILE A 351 -14.21 9.07 13.77
N ILE A 352 -13.51 9.85 12.94
CA ILE A 352 -14.16 10.90 12.13
C ILE A 352 -14.92 10.29 10.95
N VAL A 353 -14.39 9.23 10.30
CA VAL A 353 -14.96 8.71 9.05
C VAL A 353 -16.39 8.17 9.23
N ASP A 354 -16.67 7.59 10.40
CA ASP A 354 -17.99 7.05 10.75
C ASP A 354 -18.97 8.15 11.17
N ARG A 355 -18.48 9.23 11.79
CA ARG A 355 -19.35 10.34 12.22
C ARG A 355 -19.67 11.29 11.09
N VAL A 356 -18.67 11.75 10.35
CA VAL A 356 -18.80 12.88 9.42
C VAL A 356 -18.94 12.43 7.96
N GLY A 357 -18.53 11.20 7.64
CA GLY A 357 -18.47 10.70 6.25
C GLY A 357 -17.07 10.81 5.65
N ARG A 358 -16.85 10.15 4.52
CA ARG A 358 -15.51 9.96 3.91
C ARG A 358 -15.06 11.23 3.19
N LYS A 359 -15.95 11.89 2.46
CA LYS A 359 -15.60 13.08 1.66
C LYS A 359 -15.27 14.27 2.56
N VAL A 360 -16.15 14.57 3.52
CA VAL A 360 -15.98 15.73 4.41
C VAL A 360 -14.78 15.53 5.33
N SER A 361 -14.54 14.31 5.83
CA SER A 361 -13.36 14.01 6.66
C SER A 361 -12.05 14.27 5.90
N MET A 362 -11.94 13.80 4.66
CA MET A 362 -10.77 14.07 3.81
C MET A 362 -10.57 15.58 3.58
N VAL A 363 -11.63 16.35 3.28
CA VAL A 363 -11.52 17.81 3.07
C VAL A 363 -11.02 18.51 4.35
N ILE A 364 -11.56 18.16 5.51
CA ILE A 364 -11.14 18.74 6.80
C ILE A 364 -9.67 18.40 7.07
N MET A 365 -9.26 17.15 6.85
CA MET A 365 -7.88 16.71 7.05
C MET A 365 -6.90 17.43 6.12
N PHE A 366 -7.22 17.59 4.82
CA PHE A 366 -6.37 18.37 3.92
C PHE A 366 -6.31 19.85 4.30
N ALA A 367 -7.41 20.45 4.74
CA ALA A 367 -7.43 21.83 5.21
C ALA A 367 -6.56 22.03 6.46
N LEU A 368 -6.64 21.13 7.45
CA LEU A 368 -5.80 21.17 8.65
C LEU A 368 -4.32 20.88 8.34
N GLY A 369 -4.04 19.95 7.42
CA GLY A 369 -2.69 19.70 6.91
C GLY A 369 -2.10 20.94 6.22
N PHE A 370 -2.91 21.65 5.42
CA PHE A 370 -2.51 22.90 4.76
C PHE A 370 -2.18 24.00 5.78
N THR A 371 -3.04 24.22 6.77
CA THR A 371 -2.83 25.30 7.76
C THR A 371 -1.59 25.05 8.62
N LEU A 372 -1.28 23.79 8.93
CA LEU A 372 -0.10 23.42 9.71
C LEU A 372 1.19 23.44 8.90
N LEU A 373 1.14 23.24 7.58
CA LEU A 373 2.30 23.35 6.71
C LEU A 373 2.60 24.81 6.30
N LEU A 374 1.61 25.70 6.33
CA LEU A 374 1.73 27.10 5.91
C LEU A 374 2.86 27.90 6.61
N PRO A 375 3.08 27.77 7.95
CA PRO A 375 4.13 28.51 8.64
C PRO A 375 5.56 28.19 8.18
N LEU A 376 5.79 27.03 7.53
CA LEU A 376 7.10 26.61 7.03
C LEU A 376 7.57 27.40 5.79
N ILE A 377 6.72 28.25 5.22
CA ILE A 377 7.11 29.22 4.18
C ILE A 377 8.24 30.13 4.68
N ALA A 378 8.14 30.54 5.95
CA ALA A 378 9.16 31.31 6.65
C ALA A 378 10.06 30.36 7.46
N GLN A 379 11.33 30.72 7.62
CA GLN A 379 12.26 29.94 8.42
C GLN A 379 11.86 30.03 9.91
N GLN A 380 11.59 28.88 10.52
CA GLN A 380 11.15 28.76 11.91
C GLN A 380 12.25 28.14 12.79
N ASN A 381 12.07 28.23 14.11
CA ASN A 381 12.89 27.50 15.07
C ASN A 381 12.74 25.98 14.86
N GLY A 382 13.78 25.20 15.14
CA GLY A 382 13.76 23.73 14.96
C GLY A 382 12.56 23.05 15.63
N GLU A 383 12.29 23.36 16.90
CA GLU A 383 11.16 22.78 17.65
C GLU A 383 9.79 23.10 17.03
N LEU A 384 9.61 24.33 16.52
CA LEU A 384 8.38 24.75 15.85
C LEU A 384 8.24 24.01 14.51
N THR A 385 9.32 23.87 13.75
CA THR A 385 9.35 23.09 12.50
C THR A 385 8.91 21.65 12.75
N THR A 386 9.48 20.96 13.73
CA THR A 386 9.10 19.58 14.08
C THR A 386 7.63 19.49 14.51
N THR A 387 7.13 20.46 15.28
CA THR A 387 5.72 20.51 15.72
C THR A 387 4.76 20.67 14.55
N PHE A 388 5.06 21.57 13.61
CA PHE A 388 4.24 21.77 12.42
C PHE A 388 4.27 20.57 11.49
N LEU A 389 5.44 19.94 11.28
CA LEU A 389 5.58 18.72 10.50
C LEU A 389 4.86 17.53 11.14
N PHE A 390 4.90 17.39 12.47
CA PHE A 390 4.14 16.39 13.21
C PHE A 390 2.65 16.54 12.91
N GLY A 391 2.12 17.76 13.08
CA GLY A 391 0.71 18.05 12.81
C GLY A 391 0.32 17.80 11.35
N ALA A 392 1.11 18.29 10.40
CA ALA A 392 0.86 18.08 8.98
C ALA A 392 0.87 16.58 8.62
N ARG A 393 1.86 15.82 9.12
CA ARG A 393 1.97 14.37 8.88
C ARG A 393 0.77 13.62 9.46
N MET A 394 0.30 13.98 10.66
CA MET A 394 -0.89 13.39 11.28
C MET A 394 -2.12 13.50 10.37
N PHE A 395 -2.42 14.70 9.88
CA PHE A 395 -3.63 14.94 9.07
C PHE A 395 -3.51 14.38 7.65
N ILE A 396 -2.35 14.49 7.00
CA ILE A 396 -2.15 13.92 5.65
C ILE A 396 -2.19 12.39 5.70
N SER A 397 -1.60 11.76 6.71
CA SER A 397 -1.69 10.30 6.91
C SER A 397 -3.14 9.85 7.18
N ALA A 398 -3.90 10.62 7.97
CA ALA A 398 -5.32 10.36 8.20
C ALA A 398 -6.13 10.47 6.89
N ALA A 399 -5.88 11.52 6.09
CA ALA A 399 -6.53 11.68 4.78
C ALA A 399 -6.20 10.52 3.83
N PHE A 400 -4.97 10.02 3.86
CA PHE A 400 -4.55 8.87 3.06
C PHE A 400 -5.25 7.58 3.47
N THR A 401 -5.39 7.33 4.77
CA THR A 401 -6.13 6.18 5.28
C THR A 401 -7.58 6.20 4.80
N VAL A 402 -8.26 7.35 4.87
CA VAL A 402 -9.64 7.48 4.37
C VAL A 402 -9.71 7.34 2.85
N ALA A 403 -8.75 7.88 2.09
CA ALA A 403 -8.70 7.73 0.64
C ALA A 403 -8.52 6.26 0.19
N CYS A 404 -7.79 5.45 0.97
CA CYS A 404 -7.66 4.01 0.76
C CYS A 404 -8.95 3.24 1.01
N ILE A 405 -9.82 3.72 1.90
CA ILE A 405 -11.15 3.14 2.14
C ILE A 405 -12.14 3.59 1.05
N TYR A 406 -12.10 4.88 0.69
CA TYR A 406 -13.02 5.47 -0.26
C TYR A 406 -12.83 4.92 -1.69
N ALA A 407 -11.59 4.75 -2.15
CA ALA A 407 -11.34 4.29 -3.53
C ALA A 407 -12.04 2.96 -3.89
N PRO A 408 -11.97 1.88 -3.10
CA PRO A 408 -12.72 0.66 -3.41
C PRO A 408 -14.24 0.80 -3.23
N GLU A 409 -14.73 1.67 -2.34
CA GLU A 409 -16.16 1.88 -2.10
C GLU A 409 -16.88 2.54 -3.29
N VAL A 410 -16.17 3.35 -4.10
CA VAL A 410 -16.79 4.09 -5.22
C VAL A 410 -17.01 3.25 -6.47
N TYR A 411 -16.17 2.22 -6.67
CA TYR A 411 -16.22 1.42 -7.89
C TYR A 411 -17.03 0.13 -7.68
N PRO A 412 -17.84 -0.28 -8.69
CA PRO A 412 -18.51 -1.56 -8.65
C PRO A 412 -17.52 -2.71 -8.68
N THR A 413 -17.90 -3.84 -8.12
CA THR A 413 -17.01 -4.98 -7.83
C THR A 413 -16.25 -5.46 -9.07
N ASP A 414 -16.87 -5.42 -10.26
CA ASP A 414 -16.29 -5.85 -11.54
C ASP A 414 -15.07 -5.03 -12.01
N ILE A 415 -15.01 -3.74 -11.68
CA ILE A 415 -13.92 -2.84 -12.11
C ILE A 415 -13.07 -2.32 -10.96
N ARG A 416 -13.50 -2.55 -9.71
CA ARG A 416 -12.88 -2.05 -8.48
C ARG A 416 -11.39 -2.33 -8.40
N ALA A 417 -10.97 -3.58 -8.63
CA ALA A 417 -9.57 -3.97 -8.53
C ALA A 417 -8.68 -3.21 -9.53
N SER A 418 -9.10 -3.14 -10.80
CA SER A 418 -8.38 -2.40 -11.85
C SER A 418 -8.35 -0.90 -11.59
N ALA A 419 -9.46 -0.33 -11.11
CA ALA A 419 -9.59 1.08 -10.79
C ALA A 419 -8.64 1.52 -9.67
N VAL A 420 -8.67 0.79 -8.55
CA VAL A 420 -7.82 1.04 -7.38
C VAL A 420 -6.35 0.81 -7.73
N GLY A 421 -6.03 -0.23 -8.52
CA GLY A 421 -4.66 -0.50 -8.97
C GLY A 421 -4.07 0.63 -9.83
N LEU A 422 -4.85 1.15 -10.79
CA LEU A 422 -4.41 2.26 -11.64
C LEU A 422 -4.27 3.57 -10.87
N THR A 423 -5.23 3.84 -9.98
CA THR A 423 -5.21 5.01 -9.09
C THR A 423 -3.98 4.99 -8.17
N THR A 424 -3.66 3.82 -7.60
CA THR A 424 -2.47 3.63 -6.76
C THR A 424 -1.18 3.79 -7.57
N SER A 425 -1.15 3.31 -8.82
CA SER A 425 0.00 3.46 -9.73
C SER A 425 0.29 4.93 -10.01
N ILE A 426 -0.74 5.74 -10.24
CA ILE A 426 -0.60 7.20 -10.41
C ILE A 426 -0.14 7.88 -9.11
N GLY A 427 -0.60 7.39 -7.97
CA GLY A 427 -0.04 7.76 -6.67
C GLY A 427 1.48 7.58 -6.60
N ARG A 428 2.01 6.44 -7.09
CA ARG A 428 3.46 6.19 -7.13
C ARG A 428 4.22 7.19 -8.01
N ILE A 429 3.61 7.76 -9.05
CA ILE A 429 4.21 8.87 -9.83
C ILE A 429 4.34 10.12 -8.96
N GLY A 430 3.35 10.41 -8.11
CA GLY A 430 3.45 11.47 -7.09
C GLY A 430 4.61 11.24 -6.13
N GLY A 431 4.79 9.99 -5.66
CA GLY A 431 5.96 9.58 -4.88
C GLY A 431 7.29 9.75 -5.62
N MET A 432 7.32 9.52 -6.94
CA MET A 432 8.52 9.70 -7.77
C MET A 432 8.92 11.19 -7.94
N ILE A 433 7.94 12.09 -8.09
CA ILE A 433 8.21 13.52 -8.26
C ILE A 433 8.55 14.19 -6.93
N CYS A 434 8.00 13.67 -5.83
CA CYS A 434 8.12 14.23 -4.50
C CYS A 434 9.57 14.48 -4.02
N PRO A 435 10.53 13.52 -4.10
CA PRO A 435 11.92 13.77 -3.72
C PRO A 435 12.59 14.89 -4.51
N LEU A 436 12.21 15.08 -5.79
CA LEU A 436 12.73 16.18 -6.61
C LEU A 436 12.24 17.55 -6.09
N VAL A 437 11.15 17.60 -5.33
CA VAL A 437 10.64 18.83 -4.70
C VAL A 437 11.13 18.94 -3.26
N ALA A 438 10.98 17.88 -2.45
CA ALA A 438 11.35 17.88 -1.04
C ALA A 438 12.86 18.01 -0.81
N VAL A 439 13.66 17.27 -1.57
CA VAL A 439 15.12 17.25 -1.38
C VAL A 439 15.75 18.35 -2.22
N LYS A 440 15.67 18.25 -3.54
CA LYS A 440 16.42 19.14 -4.44
C LYS A 440 16.18 20.63 -4.18
N LEU A 441 14.92 21.09 -4.12
CA LEU A 441 14.63 22.51 -3.93
C LEU A 441 15.01 23.00 -2.53
N VAL A 442 14.89 22.15 -1.51
CA VAL A 442 15.23 22.54 -0.14
C VAL A 442 16.75 22.68 0.00
N SER A 443 17.52 21.71 -0.52
CA SER A 443 18.99 21.79 -0.50
C SER A 443 19.54 22.91 -1.41
N GLU A 444 18.82 23.31 -2.46
CA GLU A 444 19.17 24.46 -3.34
C GLU A 444 18.70 25.82 -2.78
N CYS A 445 18.38 25.92 -1.49
CA CYS A 445 17.95 27.17 -0.84
C CYS A 445 16.63 27.75 -1.34
N HIS A 446 15.80 26.92 -1.97
CA HIS A 446 14.47 27.27 -2.45
C HIS A 446 13.35 26.67 -1.57
N GLN A 447 13.57 26.62 -0.24
CA GLN A 447 12.60 26.09 0.74
C GLN A 447 11.20 26.68 0.55
N THR A 448 11.09 28.01 0.42
CA THR A 448 9.80 28.68 0.24
C THR A 448 9.06 28.17 -1.00
N ALA A 449 9.77 27.96 -2.12
CA ALA A 449 9.16 27.41 -3.33
C ALA A 449 8.72 25.95 -3.13
N ALA A 450 9.54 25.13 -2.48
CA ALA A 450 9.19 23.73 -2.18
C ALA A 450 7.92 23.63 -1.31
N VAL A 451 7.85 24.40 -0.23
CA VAL A 451 6.68 24.43 0.67
C VAL A 451 5.44 24.95 -0.06
N ILE A 452 5.56 25.98 -0.89
CA ILE A 452 4.44 26.45 -1.73
C ILE A 452 3.96 25.35 -2.68
N MET A 453 4.86 24.58 -3.29
CA MET A 453 4.47 23.44 -4.13
C MET A 453 3.72 22.36 -3.33
N PHE A 454 4.15 22.04 -2.10
CA PHE A 454 3.38 21.14 -1.23
C PHE A 454 2.01 21.71 -0.85
N LEU A 455 1.93 22.98 -0.47
CA LEU A 455 0.68 23.65 -0.12
C LEU A 455 -0.31 23.67 -1.29
N THR A 456 0.16 23.98 -2.50
CA THR A 456 -0.67 23.94 -3.71
C THR A 456 -1.17 22.53 -4.00
N MET A 457 -0.33 21.50 -3.89
CA MET A 457 -0.77 20.11 -4.07
C MET A 457 -1.78 19.66 -3.01
N ILE A 458 -1.59 20.01 -1.74
CA ILE A 458 -2.54 19.72 -0.66
C ILE A 458 -3.88 20.42 -0.91
N PHE A 459 -3.85 21.70 -1.27
CA PHE A 459 -5.05 22.49 -1.57
C PHE A 459 -5.84 21.90 -2.75
N LEU A 460 -5.15 21.63 -3.87
CA LEU A 460 -5.77 21.03 -5.05
C LEU A 460 -6.31 19.64 -4.73
N SER A 461 -5.65 18.86 -3.87
CA SER A 461 -6.12 17.53 -3.46
C SER A 461 -7.41 17.65 -2.66
N GLY A 462 -7.48 18.55 -1.67
CA GLY A 462 -8.71 18.86 -0.94
C GLY A 462 -9.84 19.34 -1.85
N LEU A 463 -9.51 20.17 -2.85
CA LEU A 463 -10.48 20.64 -3.85
C LEU A 463 -11.00 19.50 -4.74
N SER A 464 -10.11 18.58 -5.15
CA SER A 464 -10.50 17.39 -5.93
C SER A 464 -11.48 16.51 -5.14
N VAL A 465 -11.26 16.35 -3.83
CA VAL A 465 -12.20 15.64 -2.95
C VAL A 465 -13.53 16.37 -2.88
N ALA A 466 -13.54 17.69 -2.72
CA ALA A 466 -14.78 18.47 -2.66
C ALA A 466 -15.65 18.31 -3.93
N PHE A 467 -15.02 18.11 -5.10
CA PHE A 467 -15.70 17.88 -6.38
C PHE A 467 -16.09 16.42 -6.66
N LEU A 468 -15.74 15.47 -5.78
CA LEU A 468 -16.18 14.08 -5.93
C LEU A 468 -17.71 13.99 -5.88
N PRO A 469 -18.33 13.27 -6.81
CA PRO A 469 -19.78 13.26 -6.94
C PRO A 469 -20.49 12.46 -5.83
N LEU A 470 -19.80 11.51 -5.19
CA LEU A 470 -20.43 10.50 -4.33
C LEU A 470 -19.85 10.53 -2.91
N GLU A 471 -20.72 10.48 -1.92
CA GLU A 471 -20.39 10.14 -0.54
C GLU A 471 -20.73 8.66 -0.32
N THR A 472 -19.79 7.90 0.26
CA THR A 472 -19.89 6.43 0.39
C THR A 472 -20.39 5.99 1.76
N LYS A 473 -20.55 6.92 2.71
CA LYS A 473 -21.04 6.62 4.06
C LYS A 473 -22.39 5.89 4.01
N GLY A 474 -22.41 4.65 4.51
CA GLY A 474 -23.62 3.85 4.69
C GLY A 474 -24.23 3.30 3.39
N ARG A 475 -23.49 3.28 2.28
CA ARG A 475 -23.93 2.68 1.01
C ARG A 475 -23.42 1.24 0.89
N ASP A 476 -24.29 0.35 0.43
CA ASP A 476 -23.90 -1.00 0.04
C ASP A 476 -23.05 -0.97 -1.24
N LEU A 477 -22.13 -1.92 -1.36
CA LEU A 477 -21.25 -2.03 -2.52
C LEU A 477 -22.06 -2.45 -3.75
N SER A 478 -22.01 -1.66 -4.83
CA SER A 478 -22.69 -2.02 -6.08
C SER A 478 -21.99 -3.19 -6.78
N ASP A 479 -22.76 -4.24 -7.07
CA ASP A 479 -22.21 -5.47 -7.63
C ASP A 479 -22.03 -5.41 -9.15
N SER A 480 -22.78 -4.55 -9.85
CA SER A 480 -22.70 -4.45 -11.32
C SER A 480 -22.86 -3.01 -11.82
N VAL A 481 -22.29 -2.75 -12.99
CA VAL A 481 -22.22 -1.41 -13.63
C VAL A 481 -23.59 -0.89 -14.07
N ASP A 482 -24.54 -1.82 -14.32
CA ASP A 482 -25.87 -1.57 -14.88
C ASP A 482 -26.97 -1.36 -13.83
N GLN A 483 -26.67 -1.39 -12.52
CA GLN A 483 -27.66 -1.01 -11.52
C GLN A 483 -27.92 0.52 -11.58
N PRO A 484 -29.19 0.96 -11.75
CA PRO A 484 -29.55 2.36 -11.61
C PRO A 484 -29.34 2.78 -10.16
N GLU A 485 -28.73 3.95 -9.97
CA GLU A 485 -28.52 4.54 -8.64
C GLU A 485 -29.88 4.76 -7.98
N ALA A 486 -30.10 4.19 -6.78
CA ALA A 486 -31.20 4.63 -5.94
C ALA A 486 -30.90 6.06 -5.48
N GLU A 487 -31.78 6.99 -5.86
CA GLU A 487 -31.70 8.44 -5.57
C GLU A 487 -31.55 8.77 -4.08
#